data_AF-A0A932G766-F1
#
_entry.id   AF-A0A932G766-F1
#
_cell.length_a   1.000
_cell.length_b   1.000
_cell.length_c   1.000
_cell.angle_alpha   90.00
_cell.angle_beta   90.00
_cell.angle_gamma   90.00
#
_symmetry.space_group_name_H-M   'P 1'
#
loop_
_entity.id
_entity.type
_entity.pdbx_description
1 polymer ?
#
loop_
_entity_poly.entity_id
_entity_poly.type
_entity_poly.pdbx_seq_one_letter_code
_entity_poly.pdbx_strand_id
1 'polypeptide(L)' 'MSLAEKLRQEGREEGREEGREEGVEVGALIGRIQTFQDLLNETPSRKEDLARLSLLELRKLAQRSHGRLRRTR' A
#
# COMPACT_ATOMS: atom_id res chain seq x y z
N MET A 1 0.16 8.14 37.15
CA MET A 1 -0.02 8.49 35.73
C MET A 1 -0.42 9.95 35.64
N SER A 2 0.52 10.81 35.27
CA SER A 2 0.30 12.23 34.96
C SER A 2 -0.41 12.39 33.61
N LEU A 3 -1.15 13.49 33.42
CA LEU A 3 -1.74 13.86 32.13
C LEU A 3 -0.70 13.87 31.00
N ALA A 4 0.53 14.31 31.30
CA ALA A 4 1.63 14.33 30.35
C ALA A 4 2.13 12.91 29.96
N GLU A 5 1.99 11.93 30.85
CA GLU A 5 2.34 10.53 30.55
C GLU A 5 1.27 9.89 29.65
N LYS A 6 -0.01 10.19 29.90
CA LYS A 6 -1.13 9.71 29.07
C LYS A 6 -1.03 10.21 27.64
N LEU A 7 -0.84 11.52 27.44
CA LEU A 7 -0.70 12.12 26.10
C LEU A 7 0.48 11.55 25.29
N ARG A 8 1.61 11.24 25.96
CA ARG A 8 2.76 10.60 25.29
C ARG A 8 2.50 9.14 24.94
N GLN A 9 1.71 8.43 25.75
CA GLN A 9 1.34 7.05 25.48
C GLN A 9 0.35 6.99 24.30
N GLU A 10 -0.69 7.81 24.35
CA GLU A 10 -1.71 7.94 23.30
C GLU A 10 -1.06 8.25 21.94
N GLY A 11 -0.20 9.28 21.85
CA GLY A 11 0.47 9.60 20.59
C GLY A 11 1.43 8.51 20.07
N ARG A 12 1.95 7.64 20.95
CA ARG A 12 2.76 6.48 20.53
C ARG A 12 1.89 5.32 20.05
N GLU A 13 0.73 5.13 20.64
CA GLU A 13 -0.24 4.11 20.24
C GLU A 13 -0.86 4.48 18.89
N GLU A 14 -1.33 5.72 18.73
CA GLU A 14 -1.86 6.26 17.47
C GLU A 14 -0.84 6.14 16.33
N GLY A 15 0.40 6.62 16.54
CA GLY A 15 1.43 6.52 15.49
C GLY A 15 1.82 5.08 15.11
N ARG A 16 1.64 4.10 16.01
CA ARG A 16 1.84 2.68 15.70
C ARG A 16 0.66 2.10 14.93
N GLU A 17 -0.55 2.49 15.29
CA GLU A 17 -1.77 2.06 14.61
C GLU A 17 -1.80 2.59 13.17
N GLU A 18 -1.59 3.90 12.99
CA GLU A 18 -1.51 4.52 11.65
C GLU A 18 -0.40 3.90 10.80
N GLY A 19 0.81 3.72 11.35
CA GLY A 19 1.91 3.08 10.62
C GLY A 19 1.61 1.63 10.23
N ARG A 20 0.82 0.91 11.03
CA ARG A 20 0.38 -0.46 10.70
C ARG A 20 -0.67 -0.44 9.60
N GLU A 21 -1.65 0.44 9.68
CA GLU A 21 -2.70 0.57 8.67
C GLU A 21 -2.11 0.96 7.31
N GLU A 22 -1.24 1.97 7.27
CA GLU A 22 -0.54 2.38 6.06
C GLU A 22 0.30 1.23 5.48
N GLY A 23 1.05 0.51 6.34
CA GLY A 23 1.86 -0.63 5.90
C GLY A 23 1.02 -1.76 5.30
N VAL A 24 -0.15 -2.06 5.88
CA VAL A 24 -1.09 -3.05 5.34
C VAL A 24 -1.64 -2.59 3.98
N GLU A 25 -2.03 -1.32 3.86
CA GLU A 25 -2.58 -0.79 2.62
C GLU A 25 -1.56 -0.81 1.48
N VAL A 26 -0.34 -0.33 1.75
CA VAL A 26 0.78 -0.36 0.78
C VAL A 26 1.04 -1.80 0.34
N GLY A 27 1.15 -2.74 1.28
CA GLY A 27 1.38 -4.16 0.97
C GLY A 27 0.29 -4.76 0.08
N ALA A 28 -0.98 -4.46 0.37
CA ALA A 28 -2.11 -4.94 -0.41
C ALA A 28 -2.10 -4.37 -1.84
N LEU A 29 -1.78 -3.09 -2.01
CA LEU A 29 -1.70 -2.46 -3.33
C LEU A 29 -0.56 -3.03 -4.17
N ILE A 30 0.62 -3.24 -3.57
CA ILE A 30 1.77 -3.85 -4.24
C ILE A 30 1.42 -5.25 -4.75
N GLY A 31 0.87 -6.11 -3.89
CA GLY A 31 0.48 -7.47 -4.29
C GLY A 31 -0.57 -7.48 -5.40
N ARG A 32 -1.52 -6.54 -5.34
CA ARG A 32 -2.56 -6.38 -6.37
C ARG A 32 -1.98 -5.93 -7.71
N ILE A 33 -1.02 -5.01 -7.71
CA ILE A 33 -0.32 -4.55 -8.93
C ILE A 33 0.42 -5.72 -9.58
N GLN A 34 1.24 -6.45 -8.80
CA GLN A 34 2.02 -7.58 -9.31
C GLN A 34 1.10 -8.67 -9.88
N THR A 35 0.04 -9.03 -9.14
CA THR A 35 -0.97 -10.00 -9.62
C THR A 35 -1.60 -9.56 -10.94
N PHE A 36 -1.92 -8.28 -11.12
CA PHE A 36 -2.47 -7.79 -12.39
C PHE A 36 -1.45 -7.80 -13.52
N GLN A 37 -0.18 -7.52 -13.24
CA GLN A 37 0.90 -7.62 -14.23
C GLN A 37 1.07 -9.07 -14.68
N ASP A 38 1.10 -10.02 -13.75
CA ASP A 38 1.16 -11.46 -14.03
C ASP A 38 -0.02 -11.89 -14.92
N LEU A 39 -1.25 -11.51 -14.56
CA LEU A 39 -2.45 -11.86 -15.35
C LEU A 39 -2.48 -11.20 -16.73
N LEU A 40 -1.72 -10.12 -16.94
CA LEU A 40 -1.53 -9.47 -18.23
C LEU A 40 -0.35 -10.06 -19.04
N ASN A 41 0.34 -11.08 -18.52
CA ASN A 41 1.60 -11.60 -19.04
C ASN A 41 2.72 -10.54 -19.11
N GLU A 42 2.67 -9.54 -18.23
CA GLU A 42 3.75 -8.57 -18.03
C GLU A 42 4.71 -9.10 -16.95
N THR A 43 5.99 -8.73 -17.02
CA THR A 43 6.91 -8.99 -15.91
C THR A 43 6.50 -8.15 -14.69
N PRO A 44 6.25 -8.77 -13.52
CA PRO A 44 5.90 -8.02 -12.32
C PRO A 44 6.98 -7.04 -11.90
N SER A 45 6.56 -5.84 -11.50
CA SER A 45 7.46 -4.87 -10.89
C SER A 45 8.00 -5.42 -9.57
N ARG A 46 9.25 -5.13 -9.25
CA ARG A 46 9.85 -5.54 -7.98
C ARG A 46 9.17 -4.84 -6.82
N LYS A 47 9.07 -5.54 -5.69
CA LYS A 47 8.43 -5.00 -4.49
C LYS A 47 9.15 -3.73 -4.00
N GLU A 48 10.47 -3.70 -4.09
CA GLU A 48 11.31 -2.60 -3.62
C GLU A 48 11.10 -1.32 -4.46
N ASP A 49 10.80 -1.48 -5.75
CA ASP A 49 10.53 -0.36 -6.64
C ASP A 49 9.12 0.21 -6.37
N LEU A 50 8.14 -0.68 -6.16
CA LEU A 50 6.77 -0.28 -5.81
C LEU A 50 6.69 0.34 -4.41
N ALA A 51 7.47 -0.15 -3.44
CA ALA A 51 7.49 0.38 -2.08
C ALA A 51 8.07 1.80 -1.97
N ARG A 52 8.74 2.29 -3.02
CA ARG A 52 9.22 3.69 -3.11
C ARG A 52 8.15 4.66 -3.59
N LEU A 53 7.04 4.15 -4.14
CA LEU A 53 5.93 4.97 -4.61
C LEU A 53 5.08 5.43 -3.44
N SER A 54 4.51 6.63 -3.57
CA SER A 54 3.47 7.10 -2.65
C SER A 54 2.21 6.24 -2.74
N LEU A 55 1.41 6.25 -1.68
CA LEU A 55 0.13 5.55 -1.63
C LEU A 55 -0.79 5.92 -2.81
N LEU A 56 -0.81 7.20 -3.19
CA LEU A 56 -1.57 7.71 -4.31
C LEU A 56 -1.09 7.13 -5.65
N GLU A 57 0.21 7.01 -5.85
CA GLU A 57 0.80 6.41 -7.05
C GLU A 57 0.50 4.92 -7.14
N LEU A 58 0.61 4.19 -6.02
CA LEU A 58 0.23 2.78 -5.92
C LEU A 58 -1.25 2.58 -6.27
N ARG A 59 -2.15 3.41 -5.72
CA ARG A 59 -3.59 3.35 -6.04
C ARG A 59 -3.85 3.59 -7.53
N LYS A 60 -3.23 4.62 -8.12
CA LYS A 60 -3.34 4.92 -9.55
C LYS A 60 -2.82 3.77 -10.42
N LEU A 61 -1.70 3.17 -10.04
CA LEU A 61 -1.10 2.04 -10.77
C LEU A 61 -1.98 0.79 -10.68
N ALA A 62 -2.49 0.46 -9.50
CA ALA A 62 -3.42 -0.65 -9.30
C ALA A 62 -4.70 -0.48 -10.15
N GLN A 63 -5.29 0.72 -10.17
CA GLN A 63 -6.45 1.03 -11.02
C GLN A 63 -6.13 0.91 -12.51
N ARG A 64 -4.97 1.39 -12.94
CA ARG A 64 -4.53 1.29 -14.34
C ARG A 64 -4.34 -0.16 -14.77
N SER A 65 -3.62 -0.96 -13.98
CA SER A 65 -3.40 -2.39 -14.27
C SER A 65 -4.71 -3.17 -14.25
N HIS A 66 -5.62 -2.89 -13.32
CA HIS A 66 -6.96 -3.47 -13.33
C HIS A 66 -7.76 -3.10 -14.59
N GLY A 67 -7.75 -1.82 -14.98
CA GLY A 67 -8.44 -1.33 -16.16
C GLY A 67 -7.94 -1.94 -17.46
N ARG A 68 -6.62 -2.18 -17.56
CA ARG A 68 -6.01 -2.93 -18.67
C ARG A 68 -6.51 -4.38 -18.69
N LEU A 69 -6.45 -5.08 -17.56
CA LEU A 69 -6.90 -6.46 -17.44
C LEU A 69 -8.37 -6.64 -17.84
N ARG A 70 -9.24 -5.70 -17.49
CA ARG A 70 -10.66 -5.72 -17.89
C ARG A 70 -10.91 -5.51 -19.38
N ARG A 71 -9.97 -4.90 -20.12
CA ARG A 71 -10.09 -4.68 -21.57
C ARG A 71 -9.55 -5.85 -22.39
N THR A 72 -8.72 -6.70 -21.78
CA THR A 72 -8.11 -7.87 -22.43
C THR A 72 -8.98 -9.13 -22.32
N ARG A 73 -10.02 -9.11 -21.46
CA ARG A 73 -11.04 -10.16 -21.34
C ARG A 73 -12.27 -9.79 -22.15
#